data_AF-A0A928MTC3-F1
#
_entry.id   AF-A0A928MTC3-F1
#
_cell.length_a   1.000
_cell.length_b   1.000
_cell.length_c   1.000
_cell.angle_alpha   90.00
_cell.angle_beta   90.00
_cell.angle_gamma   90.00
#
_symmetry.space_group_name_H-M   'P 1'
#
loop_
_entity.id
_entity.type
_entity.pdbx_description
1 polymer ?
#
loop_
_entity_poly.entity_id
_entity_poly.type
_entity_poly.pdbx_seq_one_letter_code
_entity_poly.pdbx_strand_id
1 'polypeptide(L)'
;TIPFGVLLGGFAAGFSAKLILLNTLPVLLLSLLIALGLWKAERFMLRAFSSFGWLITALATIGLVAAGVETTTGWILIPGLGDLSDAFIVVGEIAIVLAGALPLLTLLQKLLGKPMTSLGKRLKINETAVAGLVATLANSIAAFAMAPRMDKRGRIVNMAFAVSGAFVFGDHLAFTAGDDPAMVGPMIIGKLCAGILAILLALWATKKEKSL
;
A
#
# COMPACT_ATOMS: atom_id res chain seq x y z
N THR A 1 8.44 8.93 -4.49
CA THR A 1 8.77 8.81 -3.04
C THR A 1 9.32 7.46 -2.66
N ILE A 2 8.97 6.39 -3.39
CA ILE A 2 9.48 5.02 -3.15
C ILE A 2 11.01 4.95 -3.05
N PRO A 3 11.82 5.52 -3.99
CA PRO A 3 13.29 5.44 -3.87
C PRO A 3 13.83 6.04 -2.56
N PHE A 4 13.22 7.13 -2.09
CA PHE A 4 13.61 7.76 -0.82
C PHE A 4 13.29 6.86 0.38
N GLY A 5 12.14 6.18 0.38
CA GLY A 5 11.79 5.23 1.43
C GLY A 5 12.69 4.00 1.44
N VAL A 6 13.04 3.47 0.26
CA VAL A 6 13.94 2.32 0.12
C VAL A 6 15.35 2.67 0.61
N LEU A 7 15.84 3.89 0.34
CA LEU A 7 17.12 4.37 0.88
C LEU A 7 17.11 4.40 2.41
N LEU A 8 16.12 5.05 3.02
CA LEU A 8 16.06 5.17 4.48
C LEU A 8 15.81 3.83 5.18
N GLY A 9 14.90 3.00 4.65
CA GLY A 9 14.65 1.66 5.17
C GLY A 9 15.86 0.74 5.00
N GLY A 10 16.53 0.77 3.85
CA GLY A 10 17.72 -0.02 3.60
C GLY A 10 18.89 0.36 4.51
N PHE A 11 19.09 1.65 4.77
CA PHE A 11 20.11 2.10 5.74
C PHE A 11 19.74 1.72 7.17
N ALA A 12 18.45 1.81 7.55
CA ALA A 12 17.99 1.34 8.86
C ALA A 12 18.18 -0.17 9.04
N ALA A 13 18.12 -0.95 7.95
CA ALA A 13 18.43 -2.38 7.93
C ALA A 13 19.94 -2.71 7.92
N GLY A 14 20.82 -1.71 7.86
CA GLY A 14 22.27 -1.92 7.80
C GLY A 14 22.80 -2.34 6.42
N PHE A 15 22.01 -2.20 5.36
CA PHE A 15 22.47 -2.56 4.02
C PHE A 15 23.45 -1.53 3.43
N SER A 16 24.37 -2.01 2.59
CA SER A 16 25.31 -1.13 1.89
C SER A 16 24.60 -0.23 0.87
N ALA A 17 25.07 1.02 0.73
CA ALA A 17 24.53 1.97 -0.23
C ALA A 17 24.54 1.42 -1.68
N LYS A 18 25.58 0.67 -2.04
CA LYS A 18 25.69 0.02 -3.35
C LYS A 18 24.56 -0.98 -3.59
N LEU A 19 24.28 -1.83 -2.61
CA LEU A 19 23.20 -2.82 -2.70
C LEU A 19 21.85 -2.13 -2.83
N ILE A 20 21.60 -1.11 -2.01
CA ILE A 20 20.33 -0.37 -2.04
C ILE A 20 20.13 0.30 -3.41
N LEU A 21 21.14 1.00 -3.92
CA LEU A 21 21.06 1.74 -5.19
C LEU A 21 20.84 0.80 -6.38
N LEU A 22 21.60 -0.31 -6.46
CA LEU A 22 21.44 -1.28 -7.55
C LEU A 22 20.05 -1.92 -7.56
N ASN A 23 19.49 -2.22 -6.39
CA ASN A 23 18.14 -2.77 -6.28
C ASN A 23 17.02 -1.72 -6.48
N THR A 24 17.31 -0.45 -6.20
CA THR A 24 16.34 0.65 -6.40
C THR A 24 16.27 1.09 -7.87
N LEU A 25 17.35 0.94 -8.63
CA LEU A 25 17.47 1.45 -10.00
C LEU A 25 16.39 0.90 -10.95
N PRO A 26 16.09 -0.42 -11.00
CA PRO A 26 15.04 -0.96 -11.85
C PRO A 26 13.66 -0.37 -11.54
N VAL A 27 13.33 -0.26 -10.24
CA VAL A 27 12.07 0.30 -9.77
C VAL A 27 11.96 1.79 -10.13
N LEU A 28 13.07 2.52 -10.02
CA LEU A 28 13.12 3.94 -10.37
C LEU A 28 12.88 4.14 -11.88
N LEU A 29 13.55 3.36 -12.73
CA LEU A 29 13.35 3.38 -14.18
C LEU A 29 11.89 3.06 -14.55
N LEU A 30 11.33 1.98 -13.98
CA LEU A 30 9.94 1.61 -14.20
C LEU A 30 8.98 2.71 -13.76
N SER A 31 9.20 3.30 -12.59
CA SER A 31 8.36 4.39 -12.09
C SER A 31 8.40 5.64 -12.97
N LEU A 32 9.55 5.95 -13.57
CA LEU A 32 9.72 7.05 -14.51
C LEU A 32 8.99 6.77 -15.82
N LEU A 33 9.09 5.55 -16.35
CA LEU A 33 8.35 5.13 -17.55
C LEU A 33 6.84 5.21 -17.33
N ILE A 34 6.34 4.76 -16.19
CA ILE A 34 4.93 4.87 -15.82
C ILE A 34 4.51 6.34 -15.73
N ALA A 35 5.30 7.19 -15.07
CA ALA A 35 5.01 8.62 -14.95
C ALA A 35 4.97 9.32 -16.32
N LEU A 36 5.94 9.02 -17.19
CA LEU A 36 5.98 9.54 -18.56
C LEU A 36 4.80 9.03 -19.40
N GLY A 37 4.44 7.75 -19.24
CA GLY A 37 3.29 7.14 -19.89
C GLY A 37 1.99 7.80 -19.46
N LEU A 38 1.80 8.05 -18.16
CA LEU A 38 0.63 8.75 -17.65
C LEU A 38 0.57 10.20 -18.15
N TRP A 39 1.72 10.88 -18.24
CA TRP A 39 1.78 12.26 -18.74
C TRP A 39 1.45 12.37 -20.24
N LYS A 40 1.93 11.44 -21.08
CA LYS A 40 1.76 11.51 -22.54
C LYS A 40 0.56 10.73 -23.07
N ALA A 41 0.14 9.66 -22.39
CA ALA A 41 -0.84 8.69 -22.87
C ALA A 41 -1.74 8.16 -21.73
N GLU A 42 -2.27 9.06 -20.90
CA GLU A 42 -3.08 8.75 -19.71
C GLU A 42 -4.17 7.69 -19.98
N ARG A 43 -5.02 7.90 -20.99
CA ARG A 43 -6.12 6.99 -21.31
C ARG A 43 -5.65 5.57 -21.69
N PHE A 44 -4.53 5.48 -22.40
CA PHE A 44 -3.95 4.18 -22.75
C PHE A 44 -3.40 3.50 -21.50
N MET A 45 -2.63 4.22 -20.67
CA MET A 45 -2.08 3.68 -19.43
C MET A 45 -3.16 3.21 -18.46
N LEU A 46 -4.25 3.97 -18.30
CA LEU A 46 -5.38 3.57 -17.46
C LEU A 46 -6.01 2.27 -17.96
N ARG A 47 -6.25 2.14 -19.27
CA ARG A 47 -6.76 0.88 -19.84
C ARG A 47 -5.77 -0.28 -19.64
N ALA A 48 -4.49 -0.06 -19.90
CA ALA A 48 -3.45 -1.06 -19.72
C ALA A 48 -3.39 -1.55 -18.26
N PHE A 49 -3.43 -0.65 -17.27
CA PHE A 49 -3.48 -1.01 -15.87
C PHE A 49 -4.77 -1.75 -15.49
N SER A 50 -5.93 -1.35 -16.00
CA SER A 50 -7.17 -2.07 -15.76
C SER A 50 -7.17 -3.48 -16.37
N SER A 51 -6.69 -3.63 -17.60
CA SER A 51 -6.55 -4.93 -18.26
C SER A 51 -5.54 -5.83 -17.53
N PHE A 52 -4.43 -5.27 -17.09
CA PHE A 52 -3.44 -5.99 -16.29
C PHE A 52 -4.03 -6.46 -14.96
N GLY A 53 -4.76 -5.58 -14.25
CA GLY A 53 -5.45 -5.96 -13.01
C GLY A 53 -6.44 -7.11 -13.23
N TRP A 54 -7.24 -7.04 -14.30
CA TRP A 54 -8.17 -8.12 -14.66
C TRP A 54 -7.45 -9.44 -14.99
N LEU A 55 -6.32 -9.39 -15.69
CA LEU A 55 -5.49 -10.56 -15.96
C LEU A 55 -4.99 -11.21 -14.67
N ILE A 56 -4.45 -10.43 -13.74
CA ILE A 56 -3.98 -10.95 -12.44
C ILE A 56 -5.14 -11.59 -11.66
N THR A 57 -6.32 -10.95 -11.64
CA THR A 57 -7.51 -11.55 -11.02
C THR A 57 -7.90 -12.86 -11.67
N ALA A 58 -7.94 -12.92 -13.01
CA ALA A 58 -8.26 -14.15 -13.73
C ALA A 58 -7.26 -15.28 -13.43
N LEU A 59 -5.96 -14.99 -13.46
CA LEU A 59 -4.91 -15.96 -13.14
C LEU A 59 -5.03 -16.47 -11.70
N ALA A 60 -5.23 -15.58 -10.73
CA ALA A 60 -5.42 -15.95 -9.34
C ALA A 60 -6.67 -16.82 -9.14
N THR A 61 -7.78 -16.48 -9.78
CA THR A 61 -9.02 -17.26 -9.72
C THR A 61 -8.85 -18.65 -10.35
N ILE A 62 -8.22 -18.73 -11.54
CA ILE A 62 -7.95 -20.01 -12.20
C ILE A 62 -7.04 -20.88 -11.34
N GLY A 63 -5.95 -20.32 -10.80
CA GLY A 63 -5.04 -21.03 -9.92
C GLY A 63 -5.72 -21.55 -8.66
N LEU A 64 -6.56 -20.74 -8.01
CA LEU A 64 -7.32 -21.14 -6.84
C LEU A 64 -8.34 -22.25 -7.15
N VAL A 65 -9.06 -22.16 -8.28
CA VAL A 65 -10.01 -23.20 -8.70
C VAL A 65 -9.28 -24.50 -9.02
N ALA A 66 -8.15 -24.44 -9.75
CA ALA A 66 -7.35 -25.62 -10.07
C ALA A 66 -6.83 -26.30 -8.81
N ALA A 67 -6.24 -25.53 -7.87
CA ALA A 67 -5.79 -26.04 -6.59
C ALA A 67 -6.93 -26.68 -5.79
N GLY A 68 -8.09 -26.04 -5.73
CA GLY A 68 -9.26 -26.57 -5.02
C GLY A 68 -9.78 -27.89 -5.59
N VAL A 69 -9.79 -28.05 -6.93
CA VAL A 69 -10.15 -29.31 -7.58
C VAL A 69 -9.12 -30.39 -7.28
N GLU A 70 -7.83 -30.07 -7.36
CA GLU A 70 -6.74 -31.01 -7.06
C GLU A 70 -6.82 -31.50 -5.61
N THR A 71 -7.00 -30.59 -4.63
CA THR A 71 -7.12 -30.95 -3.21
C THR A 71 -8.37 -31.81 -2.92
N THR A 72 -9.48 -31.57 -3.60
CA THR A 72 -10.75 -32.27 -3.31
C THR A 72 -10.88 -33.61 -4.05
N THR A 73 -10.36 -33.69 -5.27
CA THR A 73 -10.58 -34.84 -6.18
C THR A 73 -9.32 -35.64 -6.46
N GLY A 74 -8.14 -35.11 -6.17
CA GLY A 74 -6.84 -35.68 -6.55
C GLY A 74 -6.49 -35.50 -8.02
N TRP A 75 -7.31 -34.81 -8.82
CA TRP A 75 -7.03 -34.57 -10.24
C TRP A 75 -6.10 -33.37 -10.44
N ILE A 76 -4.91 -33.63 -10.96
CA ILE A 76 -3.90 -32.61 -11.24
C ILE A 76 -4.25 -31.89 -12.55
N LEU A 77 -4.76 -30.67 -12.44
CA LEU A 77 -5.10 -29.82 -13.59
C LEU A 77 -3.88 -29.05 -14.12
N ILE A 78 -3.04 -28.54 -13.22
CA ILE A 78 -1.84 -27.75 -13.55
C ILE A 78 -0.67 -28.33 -12.76
N PRO A 79 0.30 -28.98 -13.43
CA PRO A 79 1.45 -29.56 -12.75
C PRO A 79 2.28 -28.50 -12.01
N GLY A 80 2.66 -28.81 -10.77
CA GLY A 80 3.53 -27.96 -9.97
C GLY A 80 2.82 -26.86 -9.18
N LEU A 81 1.49 -26.92 -9.04
CA LEU A 81 0.78 -26.15 -8.02
C LEU A 81 1.25 -26.60 -6.62
N GLY A 82 1.54 -25.62 -5.76
CA GLY A 82 1.80 -25.88 -4.34
C GLY A 82 0.53 -26.31 -3.61
N ASP A 83 0.68 -26.89 -2.41
CA ASP A 83 -0.47 -27.29 -1.61
C ASP A 83 -1.30 -26.06 -1.19
N LEU A 84 -2.62 -26.19 -1.35
CA LEU A 84 -3.56 -25.17 -0.93
C LEU A 84 -3.56 -24.99 0.60
N SER A 85 -3.17 -26.01 1.36
CA SER A 85 -3.04 -25.95 2.82
C SER A 85 -2.05 -24.87 3.29
N ASP A 86 -0.88 -24.78 2.64
CA ASP A 86 0.13 -23.75 2.91
C ASP A 86 -0.41 -22.34 2.64
N ALA A 87 -1.14 -22.18 1.52
CA ALA A 87 -1.78 -20.92 1.19
C ALA A 87 -2.84 -20.52 2.24
N PHE A 88 -3.61 -21.48 2.76
CA PHE A 88 -4.58 -21.22 3.82
C PHE A 88 -3.95 -20.83 5.15
N ILE A 89 -2.79 -21.40 5.52
CA ILE A 89 -2.06 -20.99 6.72
C ILE A 89 -1.67 -19.52 6.62
N VAL A 90 -1.03 -19.12 5.52
CA VAL A 90 -0.61 -17.72 5.28
C VAL A 90 -1.82 -16.78 5.27
N VAL A 91 -2.89 -17.12 4.56
CA VAL A 91 -4.11 -16.30 4.53
C VAL A 91 -4.78 -16.22 5.91
N GLY A 92 -4.77 -17.32 6.67
CA GLY A 92 -5.29 -17.38 8.04
C GLY A 92 -4.53 -16.48 9.00
N GLU A 93 -3.20 -16.49 8.95
CA GLU A 93 -2.34 -15.60 9.73
C GLU A 93 -2.60 -14.12 9.39
N ILE A 94 -2.67 -13.79 8.09
CA ILE A 94 -3.03 -12.44 7.63
C ILE A 94 -4.41 -12.05 8.18
N ALA A 95 -5.41 -12.93 8.10
CA ALA A 95 -6.76 -12.66 8.59
C ALA A 95 -6.80 -12.40 10.10
N ILE A 96 -6.06 -13.17 10.90
CA ILE A 96 -5.95 -12.98 12.36
C ILE A 96 -5.29 -11.63 12.68
N VAL A 97 -4.20 -11.28 12.00
CA VAL A 97 -3.53 -9.98 12.22
C VAL A 97 -4.43 -8.82 11.79
N LEU A 98 -5.09 -8.94 10.64
CA LEU A 98 -6.04 -7.92 10.14
C LEU A 98 -7.27 -7.76 11.03
N ALA A 99 -7.73 -8.84 11.68
CA ALA A 99 -8.80 -8.77 12.68
C ALA A 99 -8.41 -7.84 13.86
N GLY A 100 -7.13 -7.79 14.22
CA GLY A 100 -6.59 -6.83 15.18
C GLY A 100 -6.31 -5.44 14.60
N ALA A 101 -6.11 -5.32 13.29
CA ALA A 101 -5.78 -4.06 12.63
C ALA A 101 -6.91 -3.03 12.65
N LEU A 102 -8.19 -3.42 12.51
CA LEU A 102 -9.34 -2.50 12.60
C LEU A 102 -9.59 -1.97 14.03
N PRO A 103 -9.52 -2.79 15.10
CA PRO A 103 -9.46 -2.31 16.47
C PRO A 103 -8.29 -1.38 16.72
N LEU A 104 -7.08 -1.73 16.26
CA LEU A 104 -5.89 -0.88 16.37
C LEU A 104 -6.09 0.45 15.64
N LEU A 105 -6.65 0.43 14.44
CA LEU A 105 -7.00 1.62 13.67
C LEU A 105 -7.98 2.50 14.44
N THR A 106 -9.03 1.90 15.00
CA THR A 106 -10.05 2.61 15.80
C THR A 106 -9.43 3.21 17.06
N LEU A 107 -8.53 2.48 17.72
CA LEU A 107 -7.76 2.95 18.87
C LEU A 107 -6.85 4.11 18.47
N LEU A 108 -6.12 3.99 17.37
CA LEU A 108 -5.27 5.06 16.83
C LEU A 108 -6.11 6.30 16.49
N GLN A 109 -7.28 6.15 15.86
CA GLN A 109 -8.18 7.28 15.60
C GLN A 109 -8.68 7.94 16.89
N LYS A 110 -8.98 7.17 17.94
CA LYS A 110 -9.38 7.71 19.25
C LYS A 110 -8.22 8.41 19.97
N LEU A 111 -7.07 7.76 20.08
CA LEU A 111 -5.87 8.29 20.74
C LEU A 111 -5.30 9.50 20.00
N LEU A 112 -5.32 9.45 18.68
CA LEU A 112 -4.83 10.51 17.81
C LEU A 112 -5.92 11.51 17.42
N GLY A 113 -7.12 11.49 18.02
CA GLY A 113 -8.23 12.37 17.61
C GLY A 113 -7.87 13.86 17.61
N LYS A 114 -7.30 14.38 18.71
CA LYS A 114 -6.82 15.77 18.79
C LYS A 114 -5.70 16.09 17.78
N PRO A 115 -4.62 15.29 17.66
CA PRO A 115 -3.61 15.53 16.63
C PRO A 115 -4.13 15.35 15.21
N MET A 116 -5.14 14.50 14.97
CA MET A 116 -5.83 14.32 13.69
C MET A 116 -6.62 15.56 13.28
N THR A 117 -7.41 16.14 14.18
CA THR A 117 -8.12 17.40 13.89
C THR A 117 -7.14 18.55 13.63
N SER A 118 -6.04 18.60 14.39
CA SER A 118 -4.96 19.57 14.18
C SER A 118 -4.26 19.35 12.82
N LEU A 119 -4.03 18.10 12.44
CA LEU A 119 -3.46 17.71 11.17
C LEU A 119 -4.37 18.12 10.01
N GLY A 120 -5.69 17.87 10.09
CA GLY A 120 -6.66 18.32 9.09
C GLY A 120 -6.63 19.82 8.86
N LYS A 121 -6.58 20.61 9.93
CA LYS A 121 -6.44 22.07 9.86
C LYS A 121 -5.14 22.51 9.19
N ARG A 122 -4.01 21.87 9.50
CA ARG A 122 -2.70 22.17 8.90
C ARG A 122 -2.65 21.78 7.41
N LEU A 123 -3.23 20.64 7.07
CA LEU A 123 -3.26 20.11 5.70
C LEU A 123 -4.33 20.79 4.83
N LYS A 124 -5.31 21.48 5.46
CA LYS A 124 -6.51 22.07 4.83
C LYS A 124 -7.31 21.03 4.03
N ILE A 125 -7.63 19.92 4.68
CA ILE A 125 -8.43 18.81 4.15
C ILE A 125 -9.55 18.48 5.13
N ASN A 126 -10.63 17.85 4.66
CA ASN A 126 -11.78 17.52 5.49
C ASN A 126 -11.51 16.33 6.44
N GLU A 127 -12.37 16.14 7.43
CA GLU A 127 -12.22 15.08 8.45
C GLU A 127 -12.21 13.68 7.84
N THR A 128 -12.99 13.45 6.78
CA THR A 128 -13.01 12.17 6.07
C THR A 128 -11.66 11.86 5.40
N ALA A 129 -10.98 12.87 4.84
CA ALA A 129 -9.65 12.72 4.27
C ALA A 129 -8.60 12.46 5.35
N VAL A 130 -8.71 13.09 6.51
CA VAL A 130 -7.84 12.80 7.66
C VAL A 130 -8.01 11.35 8.12
N ALA A 131 -9.26 10.90 8.28
CA ALA A 131 -9.55 9.51 8.63
C ALA A 131 -9.06 8.53 7.55
N GLY A 132 -9.13 8.91 6.27
CA GLY A 132 -8.54 8.16 5.17
C GLY A 132 -7.03 7.95 5.29
N LEU A 133 -6.28 8.96 5.75
CA LEU A 133 -4.83 8.83 5.94
C LEU A 133 -4.50 7.79 7.00
N VAL A 134 -5.30 7.74 8.07
CA VAL A 134 -5.14 6.72 9.12
C VAL A 134 -5.59 5.36 8.61
N ALA A 135 -6.75 5.29 7.94
CA ALA A 135 -7.25 4.05 7.33
C ALA A 135 -6.21 3.42 6.41
N THR A 136 -5.56 4.24 5.57
CA THR A 136 -4.51 3.83 4.64
C THR A 136 -3.35 3.11 5.33
N LEU A 137 -2.93 3.55 6.53
CA LEU A 137 -1.86 2.90 7.29
C LEU A 137 -2.17 1.42 7.61
N ALA A 138 -3.45 1.10 7.83
CA ALA A 138 -3.90 -0.27 8.04
C ALA A 138 -4.19 -0.95 6.70
N ASN A 139 -5.09 -0.38 5.88
CA ASN A 139 -5.38 -0.90 4.55
C ASN A 139 -5.94 0.18 3.59
N SER A 140 -5.59 0.06 2.30
CA SER A 140 -6.04 1.01 1.27
C SER A 140 -7.52 0.85 0.90
N ILE A 141 -8.11 -0.34 1.09
CA ILE A 141 -9.51 -0.61 0.69
C ILE A 141 -10.48 0.27 1.51
N ALA A 142 -10.27 0.35 2.82
CA ALA A 142 -11.05 1.18 3.73
C ALA A 142 -10.92 2.67 3.37
N ALA A 143 -9.70 3.12 3.03
CA ALA A 143 -9.49 4.50 2.59
C ALA A 143 -10.19 4.80 1.24
N PHE A 144 -10.17 3.85 0.30
CA PHE A 144 -10.85 3.98 -1.00
C PHE A 144 -12.37 4.04 -0.86
N ALA A 145 -12.97 3.28 0.07
CA ALA A 145 -14.40 3.36 0.37
C ALA A 145 -14.81 4.75 0.91
N MET A 146 -13.88 5.49 1.52
CA MET A 146 -14.11 6.85 2.02
C MET A 146 -13.85 7.94 0.96
N ALA A 147 -13.11 7.63 -0.10
CA ALA A 147 -12.66 8.58 -1.11
C ALA A 147 -13.77 9.44 -1.77
N PRO A 148 -14.99 8.92 -2.04
CA PRO A 148 -16.08 9.73 -2.59
C PRO A 148 -16.48 10.91 -1.69
N ARG A 149 -16.30 10.78 -0.37
CA ARG A 149 -16.64 11.78 0.64
C ARG A 149 -15.47 12.71 1.00
N MET A 150 -14.29 12.49 0.43
CA MET A 150 -13.13 13.37 0.62
C MET A 150 -13.24 14.61 -0.28
N ASP A 151 -12.81 15.76 0.23
CA ASP A 151 -12.60 16.95 -0.59
C ASP A 151 -11.49 16.69 -1.63
N LYS A 152 -11.46 17.46 -2.72
CA LYS A 152 -10.54 17.21 -3.85
C LYS A 152 -9.08 17.14 -3.41
N ARG A 153 -8.66 18.08 -2.56
CA ARG A 153 -7.29 18.13 -2.02
C ARG A 153 -7.03 16.95 -1.11
N GLY A 154 -7.95 16.67 -0.18
CA GLY A 154 -7.93 15.50 0.69
C GLY A 154 -7.78 14.18 -0.07
N ARG A 155 -8.51 14.02 -1.17
CA ARG A 155 -8.43 12.84 -2.04
C ARG A 155 -7.06 12.70 -2.67
N ILE A 156 -6.50 13.76 -3.26
CA ILE A 156 -5.15 13.72 -3.87
C ILE A 156 -4.09 13.35 -2.84
N VAL A 157 -4.14 13.98 -1.65
CA VAL A 157 -3.20 13.71 -0.56
C VAL A 157 -3.31 12.27 -0.08
N ASN A 158 -4.52 11.72 0.05
CA ASN A 158 -4.74 10.33 0.42
C ASN A 158 -4.20 9.35 -0.63
N MET A 159 -4.48 9.58 -1.92
CA MET A 159 -4.01 8.71 -3.00
C MET A 159 -2.48 8.73 -3.09
N ALA A 160 -1.86 9.90 -2.93
CA ALA A 160 -0.40 10.00 -2.89
C ALA A 160 0.19 9.27 -1.68
N PHE A 161 -0.43 9.42 -0.50
CA PHE A 161 -0.01 8.72 0.71
C PHE A 161 -0.14 7.20 0.58
N ALA A 162 -1.22 6.70 -0.03
CA ALA A 162 -1.47 5.27 -0.23
C ALA A 162 -0.38 4.56 -1.03
N VAL A 163 0.31 5.25 -1.94
CA VAL A 163 1.40 4.64 -2.72
C VAL A 163 2.58 4.21 -1.83
N SER A 164 2.85 4.90 -0.72
CA SER A 164 4.06 4.67 0.09
C SER A 164 3.76 4.31 1.55
N GLY A 165 2.75 4.92 2.13
CA GLY A 165 2.34 4.74 3.52
C GLY A 165 1.27 3.66 3.73
N ALA A 166 0.73 3.05 2.66
CA ALA A 166 -0.28 2.01 2.84
C ALA A 166 0.30 0.76 3.50
N PHE A 167 -0.53 0.11 4.32
CA PHE A 167 -0.28 -1.21 4.93
C PHE A 167 0.91 -1.25 5.90
N VAL A 168 1.43 -0.09 6.34
CA VAL A 168 2.55 0.00 7.31
C VAL A 168 2.24 -0.75 8.60
N PHE A 169 0.98 -0.70 9.05
CA PHE A 169 0.51 -1.39 10.26
C PHE A 169 -0.50 -2.50 9.95
N GLY A 170 -0.61 -2.90 8.69
CA GLY A 170 -1.47 -3.99 8.23
C GLY A 170 -0.65 -5.08 7.57
N ASP A 171 -0.95 -5.38 6.31
CA ASP A 171 -0.39 -6.52 5.57
C ASP A 171 1.15 -6.59 5.60
N HIS A 172 1.83 -5.46 5.41
CA HIS A 172 3.30 -5.46 5.38
C HIS A 172 3.88 -5.69 6.79
N LEU A 173 3.25 -5.18 7.83
CA LEU A 173 3.67 -5.46 9.21
C LEU A 173 3.48 -6.94 9.54
N ALA A 174 2.30 -7.49 9.22
CA ALA A 174 1.95 -8.87 9.47
C ALA A 174 2.93 -9.82 8.77
N PHE A 175 3.13 -9.61 7.48
CA PHE A 175 4.05 -10.40 6.66
C PHE A 175 5.49 -10.29 7.18
N THR A 176 6.01 -9.07 7.37
CA THR A 176 7.40 -8.89 7.84
C THR A 176 7.59 -9.44 9.25
N ALA A 177 6.62 -9.31 10.15
CA ALA A 177 6.73 -9.86 11.50
C ALA A 177 6.67 -11.40 11.52
N GLY A 178 5.99 -12.02 10.56
CA GLY A 178 5.94 -13.48 10.42
C GLY A 178 7.18 -14.07 9.74
N ASP A 179 7.72 -13.38 8.73
CA ASP A 179 8.80 -13.87 7.86
C ASP A 179 10.21 -13.44 8.31
N ASP A 180 10.40 -12.15 8.63
CA ASP A 180 11.68 -11.59 9.10
C ASP A 180 11.46 -10.46 10.13
N PRO A 181 11.28 -10.82 11.43
CA PRO A 181 10.98 -9.87 12.50
C PRO A 181 12.00 -8.73 12.63
N ALA A 182 13.27 -8.97 12.28
CA ALA A 182 14.32 -7.95 12.37
C ALA A 182 14.09 -6.80 11.37
N MET A 183 13.39 -7.07 10.27
CA MET A 183 13.10 -6.12 9.21
C MET A 183 11.86 -5.25 9.47
N VAL A 184 11.12 -5.51 10.55
CA VAL A 184 9.91 -4.72 10.91
C VAL A 184 10.24 -3.24 11.11
N GLY A 185 11.25 -2.92 11.91
CA GLY A 185 11.67 -1.53 12.17
C GLY A 185 12.10 -0.80 10.89
N PRO A 186 13.05 -1.35 10.11
CA PRO A 186 13.45 -0.79 8.82
C PRO A 186 12.29 -0.57 7.84
N MET A 187 11.34 -1.51 7.76
CA MET A 187 10.16 -1.43 6.90
C MET A 187 9.26 -0.24 7.29
N ILE A 188 8.96 -0.10 8.59
CA ILE A 188 8.14 1.00 9.11
C ILE A 188 8.80 2.34 8.80
N ILE A 189 10.11 2.48 9.07
CA ILE A 189 10.87 3.72 8.81
C ILE A 189 10.80 4.09 7.34
N GLY A 190 11.15 3.16 6.44
CA GLY A 190 11.18 3.42 5.01
C GLY A 190 9.82 3.86 4.46
N LYS A 191 8.75 3.16 4.84
CA LYS A 191 7.40 3.45 4.36
C LYS A 191 6.82 4.73 4.94
N LEU A 192 6.98 5.00 6.24
CA LEU A 192 6.50 6.24 6.85
C LEU A 192 7.24 7.46 6.29
N CYS A 193 8.56 7.40 6.14
CA CYS A 193 9.33 8.50 5.55
C CYS A 193 8.91 8.77 4.09
N ALA A 194 8.73 7.74 3.27
CA ALA A 194 8.22 7.91 1.91
C ALA A 194 6.76 8.41 1.88
N GLY A 195 5.91 7.94 2.78
CA GLY A 195 4.52 8.39 2.92
C GLY A 195 4.43 9.85 3.32
N ILE A 196 5.21 10.30 4.30
CA ILE A 196 5.29 11.72 4.70
C ILE A 196 5.77 12.57 3.52
N LEU A 197 6.82 12.14 2.82
CA LEU A 197 7.28 12.83 1.62
C LEU A 197 6.18 12.91 0.55
N ALA A 198 5.37 11.86 0.40
CA ALA A 198 4.28 11.84 -0.58
C ALA A 198 3.19 12.84 -0.23
N ILE A 199 2.84 12.94 1.06
CA ILE A 199 1.93 13.98 1.57
C ILE A 199 2.52 15.36 1.26
N LEU A 200 3.79 15.63 1.59
CA LEU A 200 4.40 16.94 1.38
C LEU A 200 4.42 17.34 -0.11
N LEU A 201 4.79 16.42 -0.99
CA LEU A 201 4.78 16.66 -2.44
C LEU A 201 3.36 16.88 -2.98
N ALA A 202 2.37 16.11 -2.49
CA ALA A 202 0.97 16.29 -2.86
C ALA A 202 0.46 17.67 -2.41
N LEU A 203 0.72 18.08 -1.17
CA LEU A 203 0.34 19.40 -0.68
C LEU A 203 0.98 20.54 -1.48
N TRP A 204 2.24 20.35 -1.89
CA TRP A 204 2.94 21.30 -2.75
C TRP A 204 2.29 21.41 -4.13
N ALA A 205 1.97 20.28 -4.75
CA ALA A 205 1.30 20.22 -6.04
C ALA A 205 -0.12 20.81 -6.00
N THR A 206 -0.85 20.61 -4.90
CA THR A 206 -2.24 21.10 -4.74
C THR A 206 -2.33 22.51 -4.13
N LYS A 207 -1.23 23.26 -4.01
CA LYS A 207 -1.23 24.61 -3.39
C LYS A 207 -2.24 25.58 -4.00
N LYS A 208 -2.55 25.41 -5.30
CA LYS A 208 -3.46 26.28 -6.06
C LYS A 208 -4.92 25.80 -6.04
N GLU A 209 -5.20 24.61 -5.53
CA GLU A 209 -6.57 24.11 -5.41
C GLU A 209 -7.21 24.69 -4.15
N LYS A 210 -8.27 25.48 -4.35
CA LYS A 210 -9.09 26.00 -3.25
C LYS A 210 -9.72 24.82 -2.51
N SER A 211 -9.33 24.62 -1.26
CA SER A 211 -10.10 23.82 -0.31
C SER A 211 -11.41 24.56 -0.07
N LEU A 212 -12.52 23.97 -0.48
CA LEU A 212 -13.87 24.43 -0.13
C LEU A 212 -14.07 24.36 1.39
#